data_AF-A0A917MJI2-F1
#
_entry.id   AF-A0A917MJI2-F1
#
_cell.length_a   1.000
_cell.length_b   1.000
_cell.length_c   1.000
_cell.angle_alpha   90.00
_cell.angle_beta   90.00
_cell.angle_gamma   90.00
#
_symmetry.space_group_name_H-M   'P 1'
#
loop_
_entity.id
_entity.type
_entity.pdbx_description
1 polymer ?
#
loop_
_entity_poly.entity_id
_entity_poly.type
_entity_poly.pdbx_seq_one_letter_code
_entity_poly.pdbx_strand_id
1 'polypeptide(L)'
;MRVTTADHAPGSETIRETAPRPLLAAGALRAALAPGQGGRVAGFWRETDGQADPILMPMAEAAFDPLFWPKAGCYPLAPFSNRIRDGRFRFGGRDVQLPAHPACPPHALHGFSQLRAWSCALENASAAVMTYAHEPDAWPWRFTATQTVRLSETALAIAIAIRNEDATPIPVGLGLHPYLVARHGDRVRFNAGIEWSQDEAGCGIAPQRLSGSEAAHDLRHGAAGMTRYFADWDGRVLIDRADGRRISIKSDGVLDQLVMHAPEGGAYLCVEPVSHVADAFNLAARGVQGAGTRVAGPGETVRGSMTIALE
;
A
#
# COMPACT_ATOMS: atom_id res chain seq x y z
N MET A 1 -43.18 24.75 -13.66
CA MET A 1 -41.84 24.34 -14.13
C MET A 1 -40.83 24.76 -13.07
N ARG A 2 -40.55 23.87 -12.09
CA ARG A 2 -39.61 24.14 -11.00
C ARG A 2 -38.25 23.61 -11.45
N VAL A 3 -37.29 24.52 -11.61
CA VAL A 3 -35.87 24.17 -11.76
C VAL A 3 -35.30 24.09 -10.36
N THR A 4 -35.05 22.88 -9.89
CA THR A 4 -34.26 22.60 -8.69
C THR A 4 -32.79 22.79 -9.03
N THR A 5 -32.15 23.74 -8.36
CA THR A 5 -30.70 23.92 -8.33
C THR A 5 -30.07 22.68 -7.70
N ALA A 6 -29.17 22.01 -8.42
CA ALA A 6 -28.37 20.94 -7.88
C ALA A 6 -27.34 21.50 -6.90
N ASP A 7 -27.35 20.94 -5.69
CA ASP A 7 -26.37 21.20 -4.65
C ASP A 7 -24.97 20.79 -5.12
N HIS A 8 -24.00 21.65 -4.84
CA HIS A 8 -22.57 21.42 -5.10
C HIS A 8 -22.05 20.34 -4.16
N ALA A 9 -21.42 19.29 -4.71
CA ALA A 9 -20.58 18.37 -3.93
C ALA A 9 -19.39 19.15 -3.32
N PRO A 10 -18.96 18.84 -2.08
CA PRO A 10 -17.79 19.49 -1.48
C PRO A 10 -16.56 19.21 -2.34
N GLY A 11 -15.85 20.27 -2.72
CA GLY A 11 -14.80 20.26 -3.72
C GLY A 11 -13.63 19.34 -3.36
N SER A 12 -13.16 18.56 -4.34
CA SER A 12 -11.90 17.85 -4.18
C SER A 12 -10.75 18.83 -4.29
N GLU A 13 -10.13 19.14 -3.16
CA GLU A 13 -8.88 19.90 -3.15
C GLU A 13 -7.77 19.02 -3.77
N THR A 14 -7.24 19.46 -4.91
CA THR A 14 -6.08 18.80 -5.52
C THR A 14 -4.88 18.91 -4.59
N ILE A 15 -4.19 17.80 -4.31
CA ILE A 15 -2.94 17.86 -3.56
C ILE A 15 -1.83 18.32 -4.49
N ARG A 16 -1.17 19.42 -4.09
CA ARG A 16 0.00 19.97 -4.77
C ARG A 16 1.24 19.76 -3.93
N GLU A 17 2.36 19.53 -4.60
CA GLU A 17 3.66 19.65 -3.96
C GLU A 17 4.10 21.11 -3.99
N THR A 18 4.37 21.68 -2.81
CA THR A 18 4.71 23.10 -2.65
C THR A 18 6.22 23.36 -2.69
N ALA A 19 7.02 22.29 -2.78
CA ALA A 19 8.48 22.30 -2.81
C ALA A 19 8.98 21.20 -3.76
N PRO A 20 10.25 21.26 -4.22
CA PRO A 20 10.84 20.17 -4.98
C PRO A 20 10.83 18.87 -4.17
N ARG A 21 10.57 17.74 -4.84
CA ARG A 21 10.60 16.41 -4.22
C ARG A 21 11.97 16.13 -3.58
N PRO A 22 12.03 15.75 -2.30
CA PRO A 22 13.28 15.26 -1.73
C PRO A 22 13.79 14.05 -2.51
N LEU A 23 15.07 14.05 -2.85
CA LEU A 23 15.72 13.00 -3.62
C LEU A 23 16.74 12.25 -2.75
N LEU A 24 16.62 10.93 -2.71
CA LEU A 24 17.61 10.04 -2.13
C LEU A 24 18.49 9.45 -3.22
N ALA A 25 19.78 9.26 -2.92
CA ALA A 25 20.78 8.70 -3.83
C ALA A 25 21.72 7.75 -3.11
N ALA A 26 22.02 6.61 -3.74
CA ALA A 26 23.06 5.67 -3.32
C ALA A 26 23.61 4.95 -4.57
N GLY A 27 24.88 5.21 -4.90
CA GLY A 27 25.48 4.73 -6.15
C GLY A 27 24.67 5.16 -7.38
N ALA A 28 24.25 4.19 -8.20
CA ALA A 28 23.39 4.42 -9.37
C ALA A 28 21.89 4.51 -9.02
N LEU A 29 21.48 4.19 -7.79
CA LEU A 29 20.07 4.19 -7.43
C LEU A 29 19.61 5.57 -6.94
N ARG A 30 18.35 5.86 -7.25
CA ARG A 30 17.65 7.09 -6.89
C ARG A 30 16.25 6.79 -6.42
N ALA A 31 15.77 7.53 -5.42
CA ALA A 31 14.37 7.50 -5.01
C ALA A 31 13.86 8.91 -4.74
N ALA A 32 12.74 9.28 -5.37
CA ALA A 32 12.07 10.56 -5.14
C ALA A 32 10.95 10.37 -4.10
N LEU A 33 10.84 11.31 -3.17
CA LEU A 33 9.80 11.33 -2.15
C LEU A 33 8.79 12.44 -2.46
N ALA A 34 7.52 12.20 -2.18
CA ALA A 34 6.47 13.22 -2.25
C ALA A 34 5.70 13.30 -0.92
N PRO A 35 6.29 13.95 0.12
CA PRO A 35 5.70 14.00 1.46
C PRO A 35 4.32 14.67 1.46
N GLY A 36 4.17 15.76 0.71
CA GLY A 36 2.90 16.47 0.57
C GLY A 36 1.81 15.63 -0.11
N GLN A 37 2.19 14.62 -0.90
CA GLN A 37 1.30 13.79 -1.71
C GLN A 37 1.11 12.39 -1.10
N GLY A 38 0.77 12.35 0.20
CA GLY A 38 0.45 11.11 0.90
C GLY A 38 1.65 10.36 1.47
N GLY A 39 2.79 11.03 1.66
CA GLY A 39 4.01 10.37 2.14
C GLY A 39 4.52 9.32 1.16
N ARG A 40 4.40 9.58 -0.15
CA ARG A 40 4.67 8.59 -1.20
C ARG A 40 6.17 8.54 -1.53
N VAL A 41 6.69 7.35 -1.81
CA VAL A 41 7.90 7.23 -2.65
C VAL A 41 7.45 7.40 -4.10
N ALA A 42 7.61 8.60 -4.64
CA ALA A 42 7.10 9.01 -5.95
C ALA A 42 7.80 8.30 -7.13
N GLY A 43 9.01 7.79 -6.92
CA GLY A 43 9.72 6.98 -7.91
C GLY A 43 10.93 6.28 -7.30
N PHE A 44 11.33 5.19 -7.92
CA PHE A 44 12.56 4.44 -7.63
C PHE A 44 13.12 3.94 -8.95
N TRP A 45 14.35 4.33 -9.27
CA TRP A 45 14.98 4.03 -10.55
C TRP A 45 16.48 3.83 -10.40
N ARG A 46 17.06 3.18 -11.40
CA ARG A 46 18.51 3.18 -11.63
C ARG A 46 18.83 4.27 -12.65
N GLU A 47 19.89 5.03 -12.37
CA GLU A 47 20.44 6.03 -13.27
C GLU A 47 21.74 5.50 -13.86
N THR A 48 21.87 5.50 -15.18
CA THR A 48 23.09 5.06 -15.89
C THR A 48 23.27 5.92 -17.13
N ASP A 49 24.45 6.53 -17.28
CA ASP A 49 24.78 7.45 -18.38
C ASP A 49 23.74 8.57 -18.58
N GLY A 50 23.19 9.09 -17.48
CA GLY A 50 22.16 10.13 -17.49
C GLY A 50 20.75 9.66 -17.91
N GLN A 51 20.57 8.35 -18.13
CA GLN A 51 19.27 7.75 -18.44
C GLN A 51 18.65 7.12 -17.19
N ALA A 52 17.35 7.38 -17.00
CA ALA A 52 16.56 6.78 -15.94
C ALA A 52 15.93 5.47 -16.40
N ASP A 53 16.15 4.41 -15.63
CA ASP A 53 15.59 3.08 -15.84
C ASP A 53 14.70 2.73 -14.64
N PRO A 54 13.37 2.92 -14.75
CA PRO A 54 12.47 2.88 -13.62
C PRO A 54 12.20 1.45 -13.10
N ILE A 55 12.25 1.31 -11.78
CA ILE A 55 11.83 0.10 -11.05
C ILE A 55 10.38 0.26 -10.64
N LEU A 56 10.03 1.41 -10.06
CA LEU A 56 8.65 1.82 -9.81
C LEU A 56 8.18 2.76 -10.92
N MET A 57 6.89 2.65 -11.28
CA MET A 57 6.24 3.57 -12.21
C MET A 57 6.47 5.01 -11.75
N PRO A 58 7.06 5.88 -12.59
CA PRO A 58 7.40 7.24 -12.18
C PRO A 58 6.13 8.08 -12.03
N MET A 59 6.05 8.85 -10.95
CA MET A 59 4.96 9.77 -10.71
C MET A 59 5.24 11.12 -11.36
N ALA A 60 4.29 11.64 -12.15
CA ALA A 60 4.38 12.99 -12.71
C ALA A 60 4.44 14.05 -11.60
N GLU A 61 5.04 15.22 -11.88
CA GLU A 61 5.11 16.37 -10.97
C GLU A 61 3.79 17.19 -10.94
N ALA A 62 2.70 16.64 -11.47
CA ALA A 62 1.41 17.30 -11.53
C ALA A 62 0.62 17.16 -10.21
N ALA A 63 -0.23 18.15 -9.95
CA ALA A 63 -1.29 18.04 -8.96
C ALA A 63 -2.28 16.95 -9.37
N PHE A 64 -2.84 16.24 -8.39
CA PHE A 64 -3.89 15.26 -8.64
C PHE A 64 -4.94 15.31 -7.53
N ASP A 65 -6.14 14.84 -7.84
CA ASP A 65 -7.18 14.61 -6.83
C ASP A 65 -6.74 13.40 -5.99
N PRO A 66 -6.59 13.55 -4.66
CA PRO A 66 -6.09 12.47 -3.81
C PRO A 66 -6.98 11.24 -3.80
N LEU A 67 -8.27 11.31 -4.18
CA LEU A 67 -9.14 10.13 -4.35
C LEU A 67 -8.95 9.44 -5.71
N PHE A 68 -8.21 10.06 -6.63
CA PHE A 68 -7.82 9.52 -7.93
C PHE A 68 -6.30 9.52 -8.06
N TRP A 69 -5.62 8.92 -7.07
CA TRP A 69 -4.16 8.87 -7.02
C TRP A 69 -3.54 8.25 -8.27
N PRO A 70 -2.35 8.73 -8.69
CA PRO A 70 -1.64 8.16 -9.82
C PRO A 70 -1.24 6.71 -9.52
N LYS A 71 -1.28 5.89 -10.57
CA LYS A 71 -0.80 4.49 -10.55
C LYS A 71 0.73 4.46 -10.66
N ALA A 72 1.39 5.11 -9.70
CA ALA A 72 2.82 5.38 -9.70
C ALA A 72 3.44 5.36 -8.30
N GLY A 73 4.74 5.05 -8.21
CA GLY A 73 5.50 5.05 -6.97
C GLY A 73 5.07 3.95 -5.99
N CYS A 74 5.22 4.22 -4.70
CA CYS A 74 4.76 3.38 -3.60
C CYS A 74 4.18 4.27 -2.50
N TYR A 75 2.95 4.01 -2.08
CA TYR A 75 2.29 4.78 -1.02
C TYR A 75 1.95 3.89 0.18
N PRO A 76 1.94 4.48 1.41
CA PRO A 76 1.57 3.77 2.62
C PRO A 76 0.06 3.51 2.66
N LEU A 77 -0.31 2.30 3.07
CA LEU A 77 -1.68 1.91 3.39
C LEU A 77 -1.86 1.95 4.90
N ALA A 78 -2.44 3.04 5.41
CA ALA A 78 -2.67 3.26 6.83
C ALA A 78 -3.93 4.14 7.05
N PRO A 79 -4.77 3.84 8.07
CA PRO A 79 -4.64 2.80 9.08
C PRO A 79 -5.23 1.43 8.64
N PHE A 80 -5.49 1.25 7.35
CA PHE A 80 -5.91 -0.03 6.79
C PHE A 80 -5.55 -0.15 5.31
N SER A 81 -5.44 -1.39 4.85
CA SER A 81 -5.27 -1.76 3.45
C SER A 81 -6.60 -2.17 2.82
N ASN A 82 -6.73 -1.93 1.51
CA ASN A 82 -7.84 -2.39 0.68
C ASN A 82 -9.21 -1.96 1.23
N ARG A 83 -10.25 -2.75 0.97
CA ARG A 83 -11.65 -2.37 1.20
C ARG A 83 -12.08 -2.58 2.65
N ILE A 84 -12.99 -1.73 3.10
CA ILE A 84 -13.88 -2.01 4.23
C ILE A 84 -15.31 -1.97 3.69
N ARG A 85 -16.03 -3.08 3.85
CA ARG A 85 -17.40 -3.23 3.35
C ARG A 85 -18.30 -2.13 3.92
N ASP A 86 -19.09 -1.54 3.03
CA ASP A 86 -20.00 -0.40 3.27
C ASP A 86 -19.38 0.78 4.02
N GLY A 87 -18.03 0.87 4.03
CA GLY A 87 -17.29 1.81 4.86
C GLY A 87 -17.55 1.61 6.36
N ARG A 88 -18.09 0.48 6.81
CA ARG A 88 -18.54 0.29 8.19
C ARG A 88 -17.84 -0.90 8.85
N PHE A 89 -17.45 -0.72 10.11
CA PHE A 89 -17.02 -1.81 10.98
C PHE A 89 -17.29 -1.49 12.44
N ARG A 90 -17.13 -2.48 13.32
CA ARG A 90 -17.26 -2.33 14.77
C ARG A 90 -15.97 -2.73 15.47
N PHE A 91 -15.52 -1.91 16.41
CA PHE A 91 -14.33 -2.19 17.21
C PHE A 91 -14.46 -1.57 18.60
N GLY A 92 -14.04 -2.30 19.65
CA GLY A 92 -14.05 -1.78 21.02
C GLY A 92 -15.43 -1.30 21.50
N GLY A 93 -16.52 -1.92 21.03
CA GLY A 93 -17.90 -1.51 21.35
C GLY A 93 -18.40 -0.28 20.58
N ARG A 94 -17.59 0.31 19.69
CA ARG A 94 -17.93 1.47 18.86
C ARG A 94 -18.22 1.04 17.42
N ASP A 95 -19.28 1.59 16.84
CA ASP A 95 -19.53 1.52 15.40
C ASP A 95 -18.77 2.66 14.71
N VAL A 96 -18.08 2.34 13.62
CA VAL A 96 -17.31 3.29 12.82
C VAL A 96 -17.89 3.34 11.41
N GLN A 97 -18.11 4.55 10.91
CA GLN A 97 -18.53 4.80 9.53
C GLN A 97 -17.48 5.67 8.83
N LEU A 98 -16.92 5.13 7.77
CA LEU A 98 -15.94 5.75 6.91
C LEU A 98 -16.62 6.26 5.63
N PRO A 99 -16.08 7.33 5.01
CA PRO A 99 -16.51 7.77 3.69
C PRO A 99 -16.30 6.68 2.65
N ALA A 100 -17.27 6.49 1.77
CA ALA A 100 -17.13 5.62 0.61
C ALA A 100 -16.12 6.21 -0.38
N HIS A 101 -15.28 5.35 -0.96
CA HIS A 101 -14.36 5.75 -2.00
C HIS A 101 -15.09 5.79 -3.35
N PRO A 102 -14.97 6.86 -4.17
CA PRO A 102 -15.69 6.99 -5.43
C PRO A 102 -15.45 5.86 -6.44
N ALA A 103 -14.26 5.24 -6.39
CA ALA A 103 -13.91 4.11 -7.26
C ALA A 103 -14.49 2.75 -6.81
N CYS A 104 -15.09 2.64 -5.63
CA CYS A 104 -15.70 1.40 -5.14
C CYS A 104 -16.86 1.63 -4.15
N PRO A 105 -17.87 2.46 -4.49
CA PRO A 105 -19.01 2.64 -3.61
C PRO A 105 -19.76 1.32 -3.40
N PRO A 106 -20.30 1.06 -2.19
CA PRO A 106 -20.34 1.91 -1.00
C PRO A 106 -19.12 1.74 -0.05
N HIS A 107 -18.04 1.10 -0.50
CA HIS A 107 -16.92 0.68 0.35
C HIS A 107 -15.88 1.78 0.56
N ALA A 108 -15.21 1.77 1.71
CA ALA A 108 -14.00 2.57 1.92
C ALA A 108 -12.78 1.83 1.36
N LEU A 109 -11.69 2.53 1.04
CA LEU A 109 -10.53 1.95 0.34
C LEU A 109 -9.19 2.59 0.77
N HIS A 110 -8.22 1.74 1.13
CA HIS A 110 -6.79 2.08 1.31
C HIS A 110 -6.45 3.16 2.36
N GLY A 111 -7.31 3.35 3.37
CA GLY A 111 -7.03 4.28 4.46
C GLY A 111 -7.00 5.74 4.05
N PHE A 112 -6.49 6.57 4.96
CA PHE A 112 -6.51 8.04 4.81
C PHE A 112 -5.11 8.63 4.73
N SER A 113 -4.08 7.86 5.10
CA SER A 113 -2.71 8.38 5.19
C SER A 113 -2.18 8.90 3.86
N GLN A 114 -2.59 8.29 2.75
CA GLN A 114 -2.26 8.74 1.40
C GLN A 114 -3.00 10.02 0.96
N LEU A 115 -4.06 10.42 1.69
CA LEU A 115 -4.85 11.62 1.43
C LEU A 115 -4.39 12.82 2.26
N ARG A 116 -3.22 12.72 2.92
CA ARG A 116 -2.74 13.68 3.90
C ARG A 116 -1.31 14.09 3.57
N ALA A 117 -0.94 15.31 3.93
CA ALA A 117 0.45 15.76 3.86
C ALA A 117 1.25 15.16 5.03
N TRP A 118 2.46 14.72 4.73
CA TRP A 118 3.42 14.22 5.72
C TRP A 118 4.54 15.23 5.90
N SER A 119 5.01 15.37 7.13
CA SER A 119 6.31 16.00 7.40
C SER A 119 7.42 15.08 6.90
N CYS A 120 8.56 15.65 6.48
CA CYS A 120 9.71 14.87 6.01
C CYS A 120 11.00 15.44 6.58
N ALA A 121 11.83 14.56 7.14
CA ALA A 121 13.18 14.85 7.59
C ALA A 121 14.16 13.96 6.80
N LEU A 122 15.10 14.59 6.07
CA LEU A 122 16.23 13.88 5.49
C LEU A 122 17.23 13.56 6.61
N GLU A 123 17.55 12.29 6.81
CA GLU A 123 18.61 11.88 7.75
C GLU A 123 19.99 12.09 7.10
N ASN A 124 20.10 11.77 5.80
CA ASN A 124 21.29 11.94 4.97
C ASN A 124 20.90 11.79 3.48
N ALA A 125 21.90 11.71 2.59
CA ALA A 125 21.68 11.59 1.15
C ALA A 125 20.92 10.32 0.71
N SER A 126 20.88 9.27 1.54
CA SER A 126 20.25 7.99 1.18
C SER A 126 19.16 7.55 2.17
N ALA A 127 18.75 8.40 3.10
CA ALA A 127 17.71 8.07 4.08
C ALA A 127 16.83 9.27 4.48
N ALA A 128 15.54 9.00 4.66
CA ALA A 128 14.56 9.96 5.13
C ALA A 128 13.50 9.31 6.03
N VAL A 129 12.91 10.11 6.91
CA VAL A 129 11.75 9.75 7.73
C VAL A 129 10.60 10.70 7.40
N MET A 130 9.47 10.13 6.99
CA MET A 130 8.21 10.86 6.80
C MET A 130 7.27 10.54 7.95
N THR A 131 6.62 11.56 8.52
CA THR A 131 5.68 11.39 9.65
C THR A 131 4.35 12.12 9.41
N TYR A 132 3.25 11.44 9.72
CA TYR A 132 1.90 11.98 9.72
C TYR A 132 1.24 11.71 11.08
N ALA A 133 0.76 12.76 11.75
CA ALA A 133 -0.04 12.66 12.96
C ALA A 133 -1.52 12.79 12.59
N HIS A 134 -2.31 11.80 13.00
CA HIS A 134 -3.73 11.77 12.74
C HIS A 134 -4.52 12.23 13.97
N GLU A 135 -5.34 13.25 13.78
CA GLU A 135 -6.39 13.67 14.70
C GLU A 135 -7.69 12.96 14.37
N PRO A 136 -8.49 12.56 15.38
CA PRO A 136 -9.76 11.87 15.16
C PRO A 136 -10.68 12.58 14.15
N ASP A 137 -11.10 11.85 13.12
CA ASP A 137 -12.12 12.25 12.15
C ASP A 137 -13.14 11.10 11.95
N ALA A 138 -13.38 10.67 10.71
CA ALA A 138 -14.09 9.43 10.43
C ALA A 138 -13.38 8.20 11.01
N TRP A 139 -12.05 8.25 11.14
CA TRP A 139 -11.29 7.33 11.97
C TRP A 139 -11.15 7.93 13.38
N PRO A 140 -11.81 7.37 14.40
CA PRO A 140 -12.06 8.10 15.65
C PRO A 140 -10.94 7.98 16.71
N TRP A 141 -9.74 7.54 16.30
CA TRP A 141 -8.62 7.30 17.21
C TRP A 141 -7.38 8.06 16.78
N ARG A 142 -6.65 8.60 17.74
CA ARG A 142 -5.39 9.32 17.49
C ARG A 142 -4.23 8.35 17.25
N PHE A 143 -3.43 8.63 16.22
CA PHE A 143 -2.20 7.86 15.98
C PHE A 143 -1.13 8.68 15.27
N THR A 144 0.12 8.21 15.36
CA THR A 144 1.22 8.69 14.52
C THR A 144 1.61 7.60 13.54
N ALA A 145 1.54 7.89 12.24
CA ALA A 145 2.10 7.05 11.18
C ALA A 145 3.51 7.53 10.82
N THR A 146 4.45 6.61 10.74
CA THR A 146 5.85 6.87 10.36
C THR A 146 6.23 5.99 9.18
N GLN A 147 6.92 6.57 8.21
CA GLN A 147 7.51 5.85 7.08
C GLN A 147 8.99 6.20 6.96
N THR A 148 9.85 5.21 7.16
CA THR A 148 11.31 5.35 7.00
C THR A 148 11.72 4.78 5.66
N VAL A 149 12.39 5.59 4.84
CA VAL A 149 12.88 5.21 3.53
C VAL A 149 14.40 5.20 3.56
N ARG A 150 15.01 4.08 3.20
CA ARG A 150 16.47 3.92 3.10
C ARG A 150 16.83 3.34 1.74
N LEU A 151 17.83 3.95 1.11
CA LEU A 151 18.36 3.54 -0.17
C LEU A 151 19.80 3.02 0.03
N SER A 152 20.08 1.84 -0.49
CA SER A 152 21.43 1.32 -0.66
C SER A 152 21.80 1.32 -2.15
N GLU A 153 23.01 0.89 -2.48
CA GLU A 153 23.43 0.77 -3.89
C GLU A 153 22.68 -0.33 -4.66
N THR A 154 21.94 -1.20 -3.96
CA THR A 154 21.25 -2.35 -4.55
C THR A 154 19.76 -2.44 -4.19
N ALA A 155 19.26 -1.66 -3.23
CA ALA A 155 17.89 -1.82 -2.75
C ALA A 155 17.25 -0.53 -2.21
N LEU A 156 15.93 -0.48 -2.31
CA LEU A 156 15.07 0.45 -1.60
C LEU A 156 14.37 -0.28 -0.45
N ALA A 157 14.61 0.14 0.79
CA ALA A 157 13.91 -0.34 1.98
C ALA A 157 12.93 0.71 2.49
N ILE A 158 11.69 0.30 2.74
CA ILE A 158 10.60 1.12 3.28
C ILE A 158 10.06 0.42 4.51
N ALA A 159 10.16 1.06 5.68
CA ALA A 159 9.51 0.61 6.90
C ALA A 159 8.32 1.52 7.22
N ILE A 160 7.18 0.94 7.59
CA ILE A 160 5.97 1.65 7.99
C ILE A 160 5.57 1.25 9.40
N ALA A 161 5.12 2.22 10.19
CA ALA A 161 4.64 2.00 11.53
C ALA A 161 3.44 2.90 11.87
N ILE A 162 2.55 2.39 12.73
CA ILE A 162 1.55 3.17 13.45
C ILE A 162 1.86 3.04 14.95
N ARG A 163 2.03 4.18 15.61
CA ARG A 163 2.03 4.27 17.07
C ARG A 163 0.67 4.77 17.55
N ASN A 164 0.08 4.05 18.50
CA ASN A 164 -1.16 4.46 19.13
C ASN A 164 -0.90 5.64 20.08
N GLU A 165 -1.51 6.78 19.77
CA GLU A 165 -1.45 8.00 20.59
C GLU A 165 -2.75 8.24 21.37
N ASP A 166 -3.72 7.34 21.22
CA ASP A 166 -4.99 7.37 21.91
C ASP A 166 -4.86 6.80 23.34
N ALA A 167 -5.84 7.12 24.19
CA ALA A 167 -5.92 6.55 25.54
C ALA A 167 -6.50 5.13 25.55
N THR A 168 -7.03 4.68 24.42
CA THR A 168 -7.67 3.36 24.26
C THR A 168 -6.97 2.50 23.21
N PRO A 169 -7.13 1.17 23.23
CA PRO A 169 -6.65 0.32 22.14
C PRO A 169 -7.27 0.72 20.80
N ILE A 170 -6.48 0.64 19.73
CA ILE A 170 -6.91 1.00 18.37
C ILE A 170 -6.79 -0.20 17.43
N PRO A 171 -7.70 -0.36 16.45
CA PRO A 171 -7.49 -1.31 15.37
C PRO A 171 -6.40 -0.78 14.42
N VAL A 172 -5.54 -1.67 13.92
CA VAL A 172 -4.46 -1.30 13.01
C VAL A 172 -4.38 -2.27 11.84
N GLY A 173 -4.33 -1.71 10.65
CA GLY A 173 -3.90 -2.37 9.42
C GLY A 173 -2.79 -1.57 8.75
N LEU A 174 -1.80 -2.27 8.20
CA LEU A 174 -0.68 -1.66 7.48
C LEU A 174 -0.48 -2.31 6.12
N GLY A 175 0.12 -1.56 5.21
CA GLY A 175 0.58 -2.09 3.93
C GLY A 175 1.40 -1.07 3.14
N LEU A 176 2.02 -1.55 2.08
CA LEU A 176 2.73 -0.74 1.10
C LEU A 176 2.24 -1.12 -0.29
N HIS A 177 1.96 -0.13 -1.12
CA HIS A 177 1.35 -0.34 -2.44
C HIS A 177 2.29 0.11 -3.57
N PRO A 178 3.35 -0.65 -3.88
CA PRO A 178 4.28 -0.33 -4.96
C PRO A 178 3.66 -0.64 -6.33
N TYR A 179 3.76 0.32 -7.26
CA TYR A 179 3.50 0.10 -8.68
C TYR A 179 4.83 -0.22 -9.37
N LEU A 180 5.20 -1.50 -9.47
CA LEU A 180 6.40 -1.90 -10.19
C LEU A 180 6.20 -1.73 -11.68
N VAL A 181 7.22 -1.24 -12.38
CA VAL A 181 7.30 -1.38 -13.84
C VAL A 181 7.42 -2.86 -14.16
N ALA A 182 6.46 -3.38 -14.90
CA ALA A 182 6.40 -4.78 -15.31
C ALA A 182 6.03 -4.87 -16.78
N ARG A 183 6.65 -5.80 -17.49
CA ARG A 183 6.43 -6.04 -18.92
C ARG A 183 5.69 -7.35 -19.12
N HIS A 184 4.89 -7.42 -20.18
CA HIS A 184 4.20 -8.64 -20.54
C HIS A 184 5.21 -9.80 -20.65
N GLY A 185 4.94 -10.89 -19.95
CA GLY A 185 5.79 -12.07 -19.90
C GLY A 185 6.81 -12.10 -18.76
N ASP A 186 6.98 -11.02 -17.99
CA ASP A 186 7.79 -11.06 -16.76
C ASP A 186 7.28 -12.17 -15.84
N ARG A 187 8.20 -12.97 -15.29
CA ARG A 187 7.88 -14.16 -14.50
C ARG A 187 7.90 -13.82 -13.02
N VAL A 188 6.78 -14.06 -12.33
CA VAL A 188 6.59 -13.73 -10.91
C VAL A 188 6.50 -15.02 -10.11
N ARG A 189 7.36 -15.17 -9.09
CA ARG A 189 7.45 -16.39 -8.27
C ARG A 189 7.43 -16.06 -6.77
N PHE A 190 6.64 -16.81 -6.01
CA PHE A 190 6.53 -16.71 -4.56
C PHE A 190 5.87 -17.97 -3.97
N ASN A 191 5.96 -18.17 -2.66
CA ASN A 191 5.26 -19.26 -2.00
C ASN A 191 4.22 -18.71 -1.03
N ALA A 192 2.97 -19.13 -1.17
CA ALA A 192 1.90 -18.80 -0.24
C ALA A 192 0.98 -20.00 -0.03
N GLY A 193 0.83 -20.44 1.22
CA GLY A 193 0.04 -21.61 1.58
C GLY A 193 -1.47 -21.34 1.64
N ILE A 194 -1.92 -20.09 1.59
CA ILE A 194 -3.33 -19.73 1.66
C ILE A 194 -3.66 -18.71 0.56
N GLU A 195 -4.76 -18.94 -0.15
CA GLU A 195 -5.41 -17.94 -1.00
C GLU A 195 -6.78 -17.61 -0.40
N TRP A 196 -7.13 -16.33 -0.33
CA TRP A 196 -8.43 -15.89 0.16
C TRP A 196 -9.41 -15.70 -0.98
N SER A 197 -10.60 -16.30 -0.85
CA SER A 197 -11.71 -16.03 -1.75
C SER A 197 -12.29 -14.63 -1.50
N GLN A 198 -12.89 -14.09 -2.55
CA GLN A 198 -13.43 -12.73 -2.59
C GLN A 198 -14.85 -12.78 -3.12
N ASP A 199 -15.68 -11.82 -2.69
CA ASP A 199 -16.96 -11.59 -3.34
C ASP A 199 -16.81 -10.66 -4.55
N GLU A 200 -17.92 -10.38 -5.21
CA GLU A 200 -17.99 -9.47 -6.38
C GLU A 200 -17.51 -8.04 -6.05
N ALA A 201 -17.57 -7.65 -4.78
CA ALA A 201 -17.07 -6.36 -4.31
C ALA A 201 -15.54 -6.36 -4.06
N GLY A 202 -14.87 -7.52 -4.16
CA GLY A 202 -13.45 -7.68 -3.88
C GLY A 202 -13.10 -7.70 -2.38
N CYS A 203 -14.09 -7.95 -1.52
CA CYS A 203 -13.92 -8.11 -0.08
C CYS A 203 -13.64 -9.58 0.26
N GLY A 204 -12.78 -9.85 1.26
CA GLY A 204 -12.44 -11.21 1.66
C GLY A 204 -13.64 -11.97 2.24
N ILE A 205 -13.75 -13.25 1.89
CA ILE A 205 -14.79 -14.16 2.41
C ILE A 205 -14.16 -15.19 3.36
N ALA A 206 -13.27 -16.04 2.84
CA ALA A 206 -12.68 -17.14 3.61
C ALA A 206 -11.29 -17.54 3.07
N PRO A 207 -10.40 -18.02 3.96
CA PRO A 207 -9.12 -18.58 3.54
C PRO A 207 -9.32 -19.98 2.94
N GLN A 208 -8.63 -20.26 1.84
CA GLN A 208 -8.49 -21.58 1.25
C GLN A 208 -7.04 -22.04 1.38
N ARG A 209 -6.82 -23.17 2.05
CA ARG A 209 -5.49 -23.78 2.17
C ARG A 209 -5.12 -24.41 0.82
N LEU A 210 -3.94 -24.05 0.33
CA LEU A 210 -3.31 -24.62 -0.86
C LEU A 210 -2.41 -25.79 -0.44
N SER A 211 -2.26 -26.79 -1.31
CA SER A 211 -1.49 -28.00 -1.00
C SER A 211 -0.45 -28.32 -2.07
N GLY A 212 0.68 -28.90 -1.65
CA GLY A 212 1.74 -29.33 -2.56
C GLY A 212 2.22 -28.20 -3.49
N SER A 213 2.17 -28.46 -4.79
CA SER A 213 2.61 -27.50 -5.82
C SER A 213 1.73 -26.25 -5.94
N GLU A 214 0.50 -26.26 -5.43
CA GLU A 214 -0.40 -25.10 -5.50
C GLU A 214 0.09 -23.94 -4.62
N ALA A 215 0.87 -24.24 -3.57
CA ALA A 215 1.46 -23.22 -2.71
C ALA A 215 2.67 -22.53 -3.35
N ALA A 216 3.23 -23.09 -4.45
CA ALA A 216 4.34 -22.51 -5.20
C ALA A 216 3.80 -21.82 -6.46
N HIS A 217 3.76 -20.49 -6.42
CA HIS A 217 3.18 -19.68 -7.49
C HIS A 217 4.23 -19.32 -8.53
N ASP A 218 3.87 -19.46 -9.81
CA ASP A 218 4.73 -19.13 -10.95
C ASP A 218 3.87 -18.54 -12.07
N LEU A 219 3.73 -17.21 -12.06
CA LEU A 219 2.82 -16.48 -12.94
C LEU A 219 3.58 -15.76 -14.04
N ARG A 220 2.84 -15.33 -15.07
CA ARG A 220 3.32 -14.40 -16.11
C ARG A 220 2.50 -13.12 -16.05
N HIS A 221 3.19 -12.00 -15.93
CA HIS A 221 2.54 -10.70 -16.00
C HIS A 221 1.93 -10.47 -17.38
N GLY A 222 0.73 -9.86 -17.42
CA GLY A 222 0.03 -9.51 -18.66
C GLY A 222 -0.85 -10.60 -19.27
N ALA A 223 -0.87 -11.83 -18.73
CA ALA A 223 -1.71 -12.92 -19.27
C ALA A 223 -3.23 -12.70 -19.06
N ALA A 224 -3.60 -12.16 -17.89
CA ALA A 224 -4.96 -11.77 -17.53
C ALA A 224 -4.91 -10.74 -16.40
N GLY A 225 -5.94 -9.91 -16.26
CA GLY A 225 -6.11 -9.07 -15.09
C GLY A 225 -6.27 -9.91 -13.82
N MET A 226 -5.65 -9.50 -12.72
CA MET A 226 -5.77 -10.19 -11.44
C MET A 226 -5.81 -9.23 -10.25
N THR A 227 -6.59 -9.60 -9.24
CA THR A 227 -6.47 -9.10 -7.86
C THR A 227 -6.62 -10.30 -6.94
N ARG A 228 -5.58 -10.67 -6.21
CA ARG A 228 -5.52 -11.91 -5.43
C ARG A 228 -4.94 -11.63 -4.04
N TYR A 229 -5.47 -12.31 -3.03
CA TYR A 229 -5.08 -12.15 -1.64
C TYR A 229 -4.47 -13.45 -1.14
N PHE A 230 -3.25 -13.38 -0.65
CA PHE A 230 -2.50 -14.52 -0.16
C PHE A 230 -2.11 -14.32 1.31
N ALA A 231 -2.14 -15.41 2.06
CA ALA A 231 -1.62 -15.50 3.42
C ALA A 231 -0.74 -16.75 3.53
N ASP A 232 -0.11 -16.94 4.70
CA ASP A 232 0.92 -18.00 4.85
C ASP A 232 2.00 -17.86 3.75
N TRP A 233 2.35 -16.60 3.46
CA TRP A 233 3.33 -16.19 2.48
C TRP A 233 4.73 -16.22 3.11
N ASP A 234 5.73 -16.70 2.39
CA ASP A 234 7.12 -16.79 2.87
C ASP A 234 7.86 -15.43 2.96
N GLY A 235 7.15 -14.34 2.71
CA GLY A 235 7.69 -12.98 2.77
C GLY A 235 8.56 -12.59 1.58
N ARG A 236 8.60 -13.40 0.50
CA ARG A 236 9.40 -13.08 -0.70
C ARG A 236 8.60 -13.19 -2.00
N VAL A 237 8.83 -12.24 -2.91
CA VAL A 237 8.47 -12.34 -4.33
C VAL A 237 9.71 -12.15 -5.19
N LEU A 238 9.87 -12.97 -6.21
CA LEU A 238 10.90 -12.86 -7.24
C LEU A 238 10.25 -12.50 -8.58
N ILE A 239 10.82 -11.53 -9.27
CA ILE A 239 10.38 -11.09 -10.59
C ILE A 239 11.57 -11.19 -11.54
N ASP A 240 11.52 -12.17 -12.44
CA ASP A 240 12.48 -12.32 -13.52
C ASP A 240 11.99 -11.52 -14.72
N ARG A 241 12.75 -10.48 -15.10
CA ARG A 241 12.42 -9.64 -16.25
C ARG A 241 12.91 -10.26 -17.55
N ALA A 242 12.22 -9.96 -18.64
CA ALA A 242 12.61 -10.43 -19.97
C ALA A 242 14.02 -9.99 -20.42
N ASP A 243 14.56 -8.92 -19.83
CA ASP A 243 15.92 -8.41 -20.10
C ASP A 243 17.01 -9.05 -19.23
N GLY A 244 16.68 -10.12 -18.50
CA GLY A 244 17.62 -10.91 -17.69
C GLY A 244 17.86 -10.38 -16.29
N ARG A 245 17.32 -9.22 -15.93
CA ARG A 245 17.41 -8.66 -14.58
C ARG A 245 16.42 -9.31 -13.64
N ARG A 246 16.74 -9.33 -12.35
CA ARG A 246 15.83 -9.83 -11.31
C ARG A 246 15.55 -8.75 -10.28
N ILE A 247 14.29 -8.66 -9.89
CA ILE A 247 13.85 -7.90 -8.72
C ILE A 247 13.43 -8.89 -7.66
N SER A 248 13.85 -8.67 -6.41
CA SER A 248 13.23 -9.33 -5.27
C SER A 248 12.54 -8.33 -4.36
N ILE A 249 11.34 -8.70 -3.93
CA ILE A 249 10.62 -8.04 -2.86
C ILE A 249 10.70 -8.94 -1.64
N LYS A 250 11.12 -8.38 -0.52
CA LYS A 250 11.10 -9.03 0.79
C LYS A 250 10.24 -8.21 1.75
N SER A 251 9.47 -8.88 2.60
CA SER A 251 8.72 -8.24 3.67
C SER A 251 9.04 -8.83 5.04
N ASP A 252 8.78 -8.03 6.07
CA ASP A 252 9.07 -8.36 7.46
C ASP A 252 8.09 -7.65 8.41
N GLY A 253 8.04 -8.10 9.66
CA GLY A 253 7.17 -7.60 10.72
C GLY A 253 5.71 -7.98 10.47
N VAL A 254 4.79 -7.04 10.64
CA VAL A 254 3.36 -7.32 10.47
C VAL A 254 2.88 -7.36 9.02
N LEU A 255 3.74 -7.13 8.03
CA LEU A 255 3.38 -7.20 6.61
C LEU A 255 3.54 -8.65 6.11
N ASP A 256 2.74 -9.55 6.66
CA ASP A 256 2.85 -11.01 6.51
C ASP A 256 1.84 -11.61 5.52
N GLN A 257 1.07 -10.78 4.85
CA GLN A 257 0.14 -11.15 3.78
C GLN A 257 0.52 -10.43 2.49
N LEU A 258 0.06 -10.97 1.36
CA LEU A 258 0.40 -10.46 0.04
C LEU A 258 -0.87 -10.19 -0.77
N VAL A 259 -1.02 -8.96 -1.26
CA VAL A 259 -1.96 -8.67 -2.34
C VAL A 259 -1.19 -8.55 -3.63
N MET A 260 -1.63 -9.28 -4.66
CA MET A 260 -1.14 -9.07 -6.02
C MET A 260 -2.24 -8.47 -6.88
N HIS A 261 -1.92 -7.35 -7.52
CA HIS A 261 -2.82 -6.70 -8.45
C HIS A 261 -2.10 -6.38 -9.76
N ALA A 262 -2.70 -6.79 -10.88
CA ALA A 262 -2.22 -6.47 -12.21
C ALA A 262 -3.44 -6.20 -13.09
N PRO A 263 -3.57 -5.01 -13.72
CA PRO A 263 -4.61 -4.81 -14.71
C PRO A 263 -4.29 -5.60 -15.97
N GLU A 264 -5.32 -6.00 -16.71
CA GLU A 264 -5.17 -6.67 -17.99
C GLU A 264 -4.38 -5.78 -18.97
N GLY A 265 -3.34 -6.33 -19.60
CA GLY A 265 -2.43 -5.57 -20.48
C GLY A 265 -1.64 -4.44 -19.78
N GLY A 266 -1.63 -4.40 -18.45
CA GLY A 266 -1.03 -3.32 -17.66
C GLY A 266 0.48 -3.14 -17.83
N ALA A 267 0.92 -1.89 -17.79
CA ALA A 267 2.35 -1.54 -17.71
C ALA A 267 2.95 -1.70 -16.30
N TYR A 268 2.15 -2.11 -15.32
CA TYR A 268 2.56 -2.25 -13.93
C TYR A 268 2.04 -3.53 -13.27
N LEU A 269 2.76 -3.96 -12.24
CA LEU A 269 2.36 -5.00 -11.30
C LEU A 269 2.44 -4.42 -9.89
N CYS A 270 1.37 -4.56 -9.12
CA CYS A 270 1.37 -4.29 -7.69
C CYS A 270 1.66 -5.58 -6.93
N VAL A 271 2.73 -5.54 -6.15
CA VAL A 271 3.09 -6.59 -5.18
C VAL A 271 3.05 -5.92 -3.83
N GLU A 272 1.95 -6.10 -3.10
CA GLU A 272 1.63 -5.31 -1.91
C GLU A 272 1.77 -6.18 -0.67
N PRO A 273 2.87 -6.05 0.09
CA PRO A 273 2.93 -6.57 1.45
C PRO A 273 1.95 -5.81 2.33
N VAL A 274 1.02 -6.53 2.92
CA VAL A 274 -0.04 -6.00 3.78
C VAL A 274 -0.14 -6.83 5.05
N SER A 275 -0.70 -6.26 6.10
CA SER A 275 -0.93 -7.01 7.33
C SER A 275 -2.22 -7.83 7.29
N HIS A 276 -3.16 -7.48 6.40
CA HIS A 276 -4.51 -8.02 6.40
C HIS A 276 -5.16 -8.03 5.02
N VAL A 277 -6.13 -8.92 4.82
CA VAL A 277 -6.97 -8.99 3.61
C VAL A 277 -8.05 -7.89 3.58
N ALA A 278 -8.71 -7.71 2.43
CA ALA A 278 -9.87 -6.82 2.34
C ALA A 278 -10.99 -7.23 3.30
N ASP A 279 -11.64 -6.24 3.93
CA ASP A 279 -12.71 -6.40 4.92
C ASP A 279 -12.30 -7.07 6.24
N ALA A 280 -11.00 -7.12 6.54
CA ALA A 280 -10.48 -7.89 7.66
C ALA A 280 -11.01 -7.47 9.05
N PHE A 281 -11.37 -6.20 9.28
CA PHE A 281 -11.98 -5.79 10.56
C PHE A 281 -13.35 -6.44 10.78
N ASN A 282 -14.17 -6.53 9.73
CA ASN A 282 -15.47 -7.20 9.80
C ASN A 282 -15.32 -8.72 9.88
N LEU A 283 -14.34 -9.30 9.17
CA LEU A 283 -13.99 -10.71 9.29
C LEU A 283 -13.56 -11.05 10.73
N ALA A 284 -12.69 -10.25 11.33
CA ALA A 284 -12.24 -10.42 12.72
C ALA A 284 -13.41 -10.27 13.71
N ALA A 285 -14.28 -9.28 13.52
CA ALA A 285 -15.48 -9.11 14.36
C ALA A 285 -16.45 -10.29 14.29
N ARG A 286 -16.49 -11.02 13.16
CA ARG A 286 -17.23 -12.28 12.98
C ARG A 286 -16.48 -13.52 13.48
N GLY A 287 -15.25 -13.37 13.99
CA GLY A 287 -14.43 -14.47 14.47
C GLY A 287 -13.71 -15.27 13.37
N VAL A 288 -13.68 -14.77 12.12
CA VAL A 288 -12.93 -15.42 11.03
C VAL A 288 -11.43 -15.25 11.29
N GLN A 289 -10.74 -16.38 11.42
CA GLN A 289 -9.31 -16.40 11.75
C GLN A 289 -8.43 -16.09 10.53
N GLY A 290 -7.23 -15.57 10.79
CA GLY A 290 -6.22 -15.31 9.76
C GLY A 290 -6.45 -14.07 8.91
N ALA A 291 -7.48 -13.25 9.20
CA ALA A 291 -7.76 -12.04 8.43
C ALA A 291 -6.67 -10.96 8.57
N GLY A 292 -5.87 -10.98 9.65
CA GLY A 292 -4.62 -10.22 9.77
C GLY A 292 -4.74 -8.82 10.40
N THR A 293 -5.88 -8.41 10.94
CA THR A 293 -5.94 -7.15 11.69
C THR A 293 -5.05 -7.20 12.94
N ARG A 294 -4.48 -6.05 13.31
CA ARG A 294 -3.72 -5.89 14.55
C ARG A 294 -4.47 -4.97 15.50
N VAL A 295 -4.13 -5.03 16.78
CA VAL A 295 -4.61 -4.10 17.82
C VAL A 295 -3.38 -3.55 18.51
N ALA A 296 -3.35 -2.22 18.69
CA ALA A 296 -2.28 -1.55 19.42
C ALA A 296 -2.85 -0.94 20.71
N GLY A 297 -2.31 -1.30 21.87
CA GLY A 297 -2.60 -0.62 23.14
C GLY A 297 -2.02 0.80 23.18
N PRO A 298 -2.40 1.63 24.18
CA PRO A 298 -1.88 3.00 24.31
C PRO A 298 -0.35 3.04 24.32
N GLY A 299 0.25 3.84 23.43
CA GLY A 299 1.70 3.97 23.26
C GLY A 299 2.38 2.82 22.50
N GLU A 300 1.66 1.72 22.21
CA GLU A 300 2.19 0.59 21.45
C GLU A 300 2.39 0.97 19.97
N THR A 301 3.37 0.32 19.33
CA THR A 301 3.70 0.53 17.91
C THR A 301 3.61 -0.78 17.13
N VAL A 302 2.76 -0.78 16.11
CA VAL A 302 2.65 -1.84 15.11
C VAL A 302 3.49 -1.44 13.90
N ARG A 303 4.36 -2.33 13.40
CA ARG A 303 5.30 -2.02 12.32
C ARG A 303 5.52 -3.18 11.36
N GLY A 304 5.89 -2.86 10.13
CA GLY A 304 6.45 -3.82 9.19
C GLY A 304 7.23 -3.12 8.09
N SER A 305 7.83 -3.88 7.19
CA SER A 305 8.70 -3.31 6.16
C SER A 305 8.66 -4.09 4.86
N MET A 306 9.13 -3.42 3.80
CA MET A 306 9.34 -3.97 2.48
C MET A 306 10.73 -3.53 1.99
N THR A 307 11.46 -4.45 1.36
CA THR A 307 12.68 -4.15 0.62
C THR A 307 12.51 -4.57 -0.83
N ILE A 308 12.74 -3.66 -1.76
CA ILE A 308 12.81 -3.91 -3.20
C ILE A 308 14.29 -3.90 -3.59
N ALA A 309 14.85 -5.07 -3.92
CA ALA A 309 16.25 -5.24 -4.27
C ALA A 309 16.43 -5.59 -5.75
N LEU A 310 17.53 -5.13 -6.33
CA LEU A 310 18.00 -5.49 -7.66
C LEU A 310 19.08 -6.57 -7.51
N GLU A 311 18.83 -7.75 -8.10
CA GLU A 311 19.72 -8.91 -8.08
C GLU A 311 20.47 -9.06 -9.42
#